data_AF-A0A5K6CT60-F1
#
_entry.id   AF-A0A5K6CT60-F1
#
_cell.length_a   1.000
_cell.length_b   1.000
_cell.length_c   1.000
_cell.angle_alpha   90.00
_cell.angle_beta   90.00
_cell.angle_gamma   90.00
#
_symmetry.space_group_name_H-M   'P 1'
#
loop_
_entity.id
_entity.type
_entity.pdbx_description
1 polymer ?
#
loop_
_entity_poly.entity_id
_entity_poly.type
_entity_poly.pdbx_seq_one_letter_code
_entity_poly.pdbx_strand_id
1 'polypeptide(L)'
;MLENLILIVFLGVTIGWVVGLCYEKVFVLTYGGMEKVFFKIFSINIFFKLISLLFSCLITLLFFLIGMLFLPVIPDALWNNFYISFFMGIVVGVAMKGVVFKNK
;
A
#
# COMPACT_ATOMS: atom_id res chain seq x y z
N MET A 1 16.21 -21.98 -13.50
CA MET A 1 14.90 -21.29 -13.75
C MET A 1 13.98 -21.35 -12.54
N LEU A 2 13.76 -22.52 -11.92
CA LEU A 2 12.89 -22.67 -10.75
C LEU A 2 13.36 -21.86 -9.52
N GLU A 3 14.68 -21.80 -9.27
CA GLU A 3 15.24 -21.05 -8.14
C GLU A 3 14.95 -19.54 -8.21
N ASN A 4 15.07 -18.94 -9.41
CA ASN A 4 14.71 -17.54 -9.63
C ASN A 4 13.21 -17.29 -9.42
N LEU A 5 12.37 -18.25 -9.77
CA LEU A 5 10.92 -18.17 -9.56
C LEU A 5 10.59 -18.17 -8.06
N ILE A 6 11.17 -19.08 -7.28
CA ILE A 6 10.96 -19.15 -5.82
C ILE A 6 11.39 -17.83 -5.17
N LEU A 7 12.55 -17.29 -5.57
CA LEU A 7 13.11 -16.07 -5.00
C LEU A 7 12.22 -14.85 -5.31
N ILE A 8 11.71 -14.73 -6.54
CA ILE A 8 10.81 -13.64 -6.95
C ILE A 8 9.46 -13.73 -6.23
N VAL A 9 8.90 -14.94 -6.09
CA VAL A 9 7.66 -15.15 -5.34
C VAL A 9 7.84 -14.75 -3.87
N PHE A 10 8.94 -15.15 -3.25
CA PHE A 10 9.24 -14.79 -1.86
C PHE A 10 9.44 -13.27 -1.71
N LEU A 11 10.12 -12.63 -2.67
CA LEU A 11 10.27 -11.18 -2.73
C LEU A 11 8.91 -10.49 -2.82
N GLY A 12 8.03 -10.95 -3.71
CA GLY A 12 6.66 -10.44 -3.85
C GLY A 12 5.88 -10.51 -2.55
N VAL A 13 5.83 -11.69 -1.92
CA VAL A 13 5.09 -11.89 -0.65
C VAL A 13 5.65 -10.98 0.45
N THR A 14 6.97 -10.91 0.62
CA THR A 14 7.59 -10.12 1.71
C THR A 14 7.35 -8.63 1.54
N ILE A 15 7.53 -8.09 0.33
CA ILE A 15 7.26 -6.67 0.05
C ILE A 15 5.76 -6.39 0.20
N GLY A 16 4.91 -7.23 -0.38
CA GLY A 16 3.45 -7.09 -0.29
C GLY A 16 2.96 -7.09 1.15
N TRP A 17 3.51 -7.97 1.98
CA TRP A 17 3.21 -8.06 3.41
C TRP A 17 3.55 -6.77 4.15
N VAL A 18 4.74 -6.21 3.93
CA VAL A 18 5.16 -4.92 4.52
C VAL A 18 4.22 -3.79 4.08
N VAL A 19 3.87 -3.74 2.80
CA VAL A 19 2.90 -2.78 2.24
C VAL A 19 1.54 -2.92 2.93
N GLY A 20 1.04 -4.15 3.07
CA GLY A 20 -0.23 -4.46 3.74
C GLY A 20 -0.24 -4.14 5.25
N LEU A 21 0.91 -4.08 5.92
CA LEU A 21 0.98 -3.61 7.31
C LEU A 21 1.01 -2.08 7.40
N CYS A 22 1.67 -1.43 6.43
CA CYS A 22 1.93 0.01 6.43
C CYS A 22 0.83 0.86 5.80
N TYR A 23 -0.07 0.30 4.98
CA TYR A 23 -1.06 1.09 4.20
C TYR A 23 -1.89 2.06 5.05
N GLU A 24 -2.35 1.65 6.24
CA GLU A 24 -3.16 2.52 7.11
C GLU A 24 -2.34 3.70 7.66
N LYS A 25 -1.05 3.50 7.96
CA LYS A 25 -0.19 4.60 8.40
C LYS A 25 -0.06 5.62 7.28
N VAL A 26 0.11 5.14 6.04
CA VAL A 26 0.13 5.98 4.84
C VAL A 26 -1.21 6.72 4.70
N PHE A 27 -2.34 6.04 4.85
CA PHE A 27 -3.67 6.65 4.80
C PHE A 27 -3.86 7.74 5.87
N VAL A 28 -3.57 7.45 7.13
CA VAL A 28 -3.74 8.39 8.26
C VAL A 28 -2.81 9.59 8.13
N LEU A 29 -1.54 9.38 7.74
CA LEU A 29 -0.58 10.46 7.52
C LEU A 29 -1.03 11.36 6.37
N THR A 30 -1.51 10.76 5.28
CA THR A 30 -1.96 11.50 4.10
C THR A 30 -3.23 12.29 4.42
N TYR A 31 -4.18 11.68 5.10
CA TYR A 31 -5.43 12.31 5.51
C TYR A 31 -5.18 13.46 6.47
N GLY A 32 -4.39 13.24 7.53
CA GLY A 32 -4.04 14.29 8.49
C GLY A 32 -3.19 15.41 7.89
N GLY A 33 -2.31 15.09 6.93
CA GLY A 33 -1.55 16.09 6.17
C GLY A 33 -2.46 16.97 5.32
N MET A 34 -3.36 16.34 4.55
CA MET A 34 -4.31 17.06 3.69
C MET A 34 -5.29 17.90 4.50
N GLU A 35 -5.86 17.34 5.57
CA GLU A 35 -6.80 18.06 6.44
C GLU A 35 -6.15 19.33 7.01
N LYS A 36 -4.89 19.28 7.45
CA LYS A 36 -4.15 20.47 7.91
C LYS A 36 -3.95 21.52 6.81
N VAL A 37 -3.61 21.09 5.60
CA VAL A 37 -3.43 22.00 4.46
C VAL A 37 -4.74 22.69 4.10
N PHE A 38 -5.83 21.92 3.98
CA PHE A 38 -7.15 22.48 3.66
C PHE A 38 -7.70 23.37 4.77
N PHE A 39 -7.47 23.02 6.04
CA PHE A 39 -7.88 23.85 7.18
C PHE A 39 -7.19 25.21 7.16
N LYS A 40 -5.89 25.24 6.84
CA LYS A 40 -5.09 26.46 6.78
C LYS A 40 -5.52 27.40 5.65
N ILE A 41 -6.07 26.86 4.56
CA ILE A 41 -6.41 27.64 3.35
C ILE A 41 -7.89 28.06 3.35
N PHE A 42 -8.81 27.20 3.78
CA PHE A 42 -10.23 27.37 3.49
C PHE A 42 -11.18 27.46 4.71
N SER A 43 -10.69 27.36 5.95
CA SER A 43 -11.52 27.37 7.18
C SER A 43 -12.73 26.41 7.09
N ILE A 44 -12.48 25.14 7.43
CA ILE A 44 -13.40 24.01 7.59
C ILE A 44 -14.76 24.13 6.86
N ASN A 45 -14.85 23.46 5.73
CA ASN A 45 -16.12 23.08 5.14
C ASN A 45 -16.15 21.56 4.99
N ILE A 46 -17.31 20.93 5.24
CA ILE A 46 -17.44 19.45 5.24
C ILE A 46 -17.02 18.83 3.89
N PHE A 47 -17.17 19.62 2.83
CA PHE A 47 -16.72 19.32 1.47
C PHE A 47 -15.21 19.06 1.37
N PHE A 48 -14.37 19.86 2.05
CA PHE A 48 -12.92 19.68 2.03
C PHE A 48 -12.45 18.45 2.81
N LYS A 49 -13.22 18.03 3.82
CA LYS A 49 -13.00 16.76 4.52
C LYS A 49 -13.21 15.57 3.57
N LEU A 50 -14.24 15.64 2.74
CA LEU A 50 -14.54 14.63 1.72
C LEU A 50 -13.46 14.57 0.64
N ILE A 51 -12.97 15.73 0.19
CA ILE A 51 -11.84 15.83 -0.75
C ILE A 51 -10.57 15.21 -0.14
N SER A 52 -10.25 15.53 1.12
CA SER A 52 -9.08 15.00 1.82
C SER A 52 -9.15 13.46 1.93
N LEU A 53 -10.35 12.93 2.17
CA LEU A 53 -10.60 11.49 2.21
C LEU A 53 -10.39 10.83 0.83
N LEU A 54 -10.94 11.41 -0.23
CA LEU A 54 -10.75 10.94 -1.61
C LEU A 54 -9.27 10.94 -2.00
N PHE A 55 -8.55 12.00 -1.66
CA PHE A 55 -7.12 12.11 -1.96
C PHE A 55 -6.28 11.10 -1.19
N SER A 56 -6.64 10.84 0.06
CA SER A 56 -5.98 9.82 0.89
C SER A 56 -6.22 8.42 0.34
N CYS A 57 -7.43 8.15 -0.15
CA CYS A 57 -7.76 6.90 -0.83
C CYS A 57 -6.91 6.73 -2.10
N LEU A 58 -6.83 7.77 -2.94
CA LEU A 58 -6.00 7.77 -4.15
C LEU A 58 -4.52 7.52 -3.83
N ILE A 59 -3.94 8.23 -2.85
CA ILE A 59 -2.53 8.03 -2.47
C ILE A 59 -2.30 6.62 -1.92
N THR A 60 -3.25 6.05 -1.18
CA THR A 60 -3.14 4.68 -0.66
C THR A 60 -3.22 3.66 -1.80
N LEU A 61 -4.03 3.91 -2.85
CA LEU A 61 -4.03 3.12 -4.08
C LEU A 61 -2.69 3.22 -4.83
N LEU A 62 -2.13 4.43 -4.96
CA LEU A 62 -0.78 4.63 -5.51
C LEU A 62 0.30 3.93 -4.68
N PHE A 63 0.12 3.83 -3.36
CA PHE A 63 1.04 3.09 -2.51
C PHE A 63 1.01 1.58 -2.79
N PHE A 64 -0.14 1.01 -3.14
CA PHE A 64 -0.20 -0.39 -3.61
C PHE A 64 0.50 -0.60 -4.97
N LEU A 65 0.63 0.45 -5.78
CA LEU A 65 1.40 0.42 -7.03
C LEU A 65 2.92 0.44 -6.81
N ILE A 66 3.41 0.51 -5.58
CA ILE A 66 4.86 0.52 -5.29
C ILE A 66 5.58 -0.74 -5.78
N GLY A 67 4.85 -1.85 -5.97
CA GLY A 67 5.36 -3.05 -6.62
C GLY A 67 5.91 -2.79 -8.04
N MET A 68 5.41 -1.77 -8.74
CA MET A 68 5.90 -1.37 -10.06
C MET A 68 7.34 -0.84 -10.04
N LEU A 69 7.91 -0.48 -8.88
CA LEU A 69 9.33 -0.10 -8.78
C LEU A 69 10.28 -1.26 -9.10
N PHE A 70 9.78 -2.50 -9.07
CA PHE A 70 10.57 -3.70 -9.35
C PHE A 70 10.53 -4.12 -10.83
N LEU A 71 9.81 -3.38 -11.69
CA LEU A 71 9.74 -3.61 -13.13
C LEU A 71 11.13 -3.74 -13.80
N PRO A 72 12.14 -2.90 -13.51
CA PRO A 72 13.47 -3.02 -14.14
C PRO A 72 14.31 -4.19 -13.58
N VAL A 73 13.90 -4.79 -12.47
CA VAL A 73 14.64 -5.86 -11.78
C VAL A 73 14.10 -7.23 -12.13
N ILE A 74 12.78 -7.32 -12.38
CA ILE A 74 12.08 -8.58 -12.58
C ILE A 74 11.88 -8.80 -14.08
N PRO A 75 12.32 -9.94 -14.63
CA PRO A 75 12.08 -10.27 -16.03
C PRO A 75 10.58 -10.31 -16.35
N ASP A 76 10.19 -9.85 -17.54
CA ASP A 76 8.78 -9.81 -17.99
C ASP A 76 8.07 -11.17 -17.81
N ALA A 77 8.77 -12.27 -18.08
CA ALA A 77 8.25 -13.64 -17.94
C ALA A 77 7.88 -14.03 -16.50
N LEU A 78 8.43 -13.34 -15.50
CA LEU A 78 8.23 -13.60 -14.07
C LEU A 78 7.42 -12.50 -13.38
N TRP A 79 7.07 -11.44 -14.12
CA TRP A 79 6.30 -10.31 -13.61
C TRP A 79 4.95 -10.71 -13.04
N ASN A 80 4.22 -11.58 -13.75
CA ASN A 80 2.92 -12.05 -13.29
C ASN A 80 3.02 -12.81 -11.96
N ASN A 81 4.06 -13.65 -11.81
CA ASN A 81 4.28 -14.42 -10.58
C ASN A 81 4.58 -13.47 -9.41
N PHE A 82 5.48 -12.49 -9.62
CA PHE A 82 5.75 -11.46 -8.64
C PHE A 82 4.48 -10.73 -8.23
N TYR A 83 3.72 -10.22 -9.20
CA TYR A 83 2.52 -9.43 -8.95
C TYR A 83 1.47 -10.20 -8.15
N ILE A 84 1.19 -11.46 -8.52
CA ILE A 84 0.27 -12.33 -7.77
C ILE A 84 0.75 -12.52 -6.33
N SER A 85 2.03 -12.86 -6.14
CA SER A 85 2.59 -13.02 -4.80
C SER A 85 2.60 -11.74 -3.98
N PHE A 86 2.79 -10.59 -4.63
CA PHE A 86 2.75 -9.27 -4.00
C PHE A 86 1.35 -8.92 -3.49
N PHE A 87 0.31 -9.13 -4.30
CA PHE A 87 -1.06 -8.93 -3.86
C PHE A 87 -1.48 -9.90 -2.75
N MET A 88 -1.05 -11.16 -2.84
CA MET A 88 -1.25 -12.12 -1.75
C MET A 88 -0.57 -11.66 -0.46
N GLY A 89 0.67 -11.16 -0.55
CA GLY A 89 1.38 -10.55 0.57
C GLY A 89 0.59 -9.39 1.18
N ILE A 90 0.03 -8.50 0.35
CA ILE A 90 -0.80 -7.37 0.82
C ILE A 90 -2.00 -7.88 1.60
N VAL A 91 -2.77 -8.82 1.04
CA VAL A 91 -3.96 -9.39 1.71
C VAL A 91 -3.60 -10.01 3.05
N VAL A 92 -2.50 -10.76 3.11
CA VAL A 92 -1.99 -11.34 4.36
C VAL A 92 -1.59 -10.25 5.35
N GLY A 93 -0.89 -9.21 4.91
CA GLY A 93 -0.49 -8.09 5.76
C GLY A 93 -1.68 -7.36 6.36
N VAL A 94 -2.70 -7.09 5.54
CA VAL A 94 -3.96 -6.46 5.97
C VAL A 94 -4.70 -7.37 6.96
N ALA A 95 -4.84 -8.66 6.67
CA ALA A 95 -5.53 -9.61 7.53
C ALA A 95 -4.80 -9.80 8.88
N MET A 96 -3.47 -9.94 8.86
CA MET A 96 -2.66 -10.07 10.08
C MET A 96 -2.71 -8.82 10.94
N LYS A 97 -2.87 -7.64 10.35
CA LYS A 97 -2.96 -6.41 11.13
C LYS A 97 -4.11 -6.42 12.14
N GLY A 98 -5.25 -6.97 11.75
CA GLY A 98 -6.41 -7.17 12.63
C GLY A 98 -6.16 -8.14 13.78
N VAL A 99 -5.11 -8.96 13.70
CA VAL A 99 -4.68 -9.90 14.76
C VAL A 99 -3.54 -9.30 15.59
N VAL A 100 -2.59 -8.61 14.96
CA VAL A 100 -1.37 -8.07 15.59
C VAL A 100 -1.64 -6.78 16.39
N PHE A 101 -2.54 -5.92 15.93
CA PHE A 101 -2.80 -4.62 16.57
C PHE A 101 -4.10 -4.56 17.40
N LYS A 102 -4.94 -5.60 17.34
CA LYS A 102 -6.18 -5.69 18.14
C LYS A 102 -5.96 -6.36 19.50
N ASN A 103 -4.78 -6.96 19.72
CA ASN A 103 -4.35 -7.61 20.96
C ASN A 103 -3.34 -6.76 21.76
N LYS A 104 -3.28 -5.43 21.54
CA LYS A 104 -2.59 -4.46 22.39
C LYS A 104 -3.61 -3.49 22.97
#